data_AF-A0A833VD15-F1
#
_entry.id   AF-A0A833VD15-F1
#
_cell.length_a   1.000
_cell.length_b   1.000
_cell.length_c   1.000
_cell.angle_alpha   90.00
_cell.angle_beta   90.00
_cell.angle_gamma   90.00
#
_symmetry.space_group_name_H-M   'P 1'
#
loop_
_entity.id
_entity.type
_entity.pdbx_description
1 polymer ?
#
loop_
_entity_poly.entity_id
_entity_poly.type
_entity_poly.pdbx_seq_one_letter_code
_entity_poly.pdbx_strand_id
1 'polypeptide(L)' 'MEMESWDERGTEGWETPRRAECQIPAVLPCPPPPKKKSVSVVAASGKVPPKSGYFEPPDLELFFMAVPRRGAYA' A
#
# COMPACT_ATOMS: atom_id res chain seq x y z
N MET A 1 -31.38 -32.99 -12.23
CA MET A 1 -30.44 -31.93 -11.79
C MET A 1 -30.39 -32.01 -10.29
N GLU A 2 -29.53 -32.88 -9.77
CA GLU A 2 -29.19 -32.86 -8.34
C GLU A 2 -27.91 -32.03 -8.22
N MET A 3 -28.05 -30.90 -7.55
CA MET A 3 -26.96 -29.96 -7.25
C MET A 3 -26.37 -30.45 -5.94
N GLU A 4 -25.31 -31.24 -6.01
CA GLU A 4 -24.64 -31.75 -4.81
C GLU A 4 -24.09 -30.58 -3.99
N SER A 5 -24.53 -30.54 -2.73
CA SER A 5 -24.18 -29.57 -1.69
C SER A 5 -22.66 -29.50 -1.49
N TRP A 6 -22.03 -28.43 -1.94
CA TRP A 6 -20.58 -28.19 -1.79
C TRP A 6 -20.24 -27.13 -0.72
N ASP A 7 -21.16 -26.83 0.20
CA ASP A 7 -21.00 -25.68 1.13
C ASP A 7 -21.01 -26.01 2.63
N GLU A 8 -21.07 -27.27 3.05
CA GLU A 8 -21.23 -27.60 4.49
C GLU A 8 -19.93 -28.01 5.21
N ARG A 9 -18.77 -27.97 4.54
CA ARG A 9 -17.49 -28.44 5.11
C ARG A 9 -16.39 -27.37 5.20
N GLY A 10 -16.75 -26.10 5.01
CA GLY A 10 -15.79 -25.02 4.76
C GLY A 10 -15.55 -24.03 5.91
N THR A 11 -16.32 -24.07 6.99
CA THR A 11 -16.29 -23.00 8.02
C THR A 11 -15.89 -23.47 9.41
N GLU A 12 -15.95 -24.78 9.68
CA GLU A 12 -15.56 -25.38 10.96
C GLU A 12 -14.03 -25.43 11.08
N GLY A 13 -13.43 -24.35 11.59
CA GLY A 13 -11.98 -24.26 11.83
C GLY A 13 -11.31 -22.95 11.38
N TRP A 14 -12.06 -22.04 10.76
CA TRP A 14 -11.53 -20.74 10.29
C TRP A 14 -11.77 -19.61 11.30
N GLU A 15 -11.97 -19.94 12.57
CA GLU A 15 -12.17 -18.96 13.63
C GLU A 15 -10.88 -18.68 14.41
N THR A 16 -10.71 -17.44 14.85
CA THR A 16 -9.63 -17.09 15.78
C THR A 16 -9.78 -17.88 17.09
N PRO A 17 -8.73 -18.58 17.55
CA PRO A 17 -8.77 -19.31 18.81
C PRO A 17 -9.20 -18.42 19.98
N ARG A 18 -10.23 -18.86 20.72
CA ARG A 18 -10.84 -18.08 21.82
C ARG A 18 -10.16 -18.29 23.18
N ARG A 19 -9.16 -19.18 23.27
CA ARG A 19 -8.40 -19.42 24.51
C ARG A 19 -7.58 -18.19 24.85
N ALA A 20 -7.55 -17.79 26.12
CA ALA A 20 -6.89 -16.56 26.58
C ALA A 20 -5.40 -16.49 26.20
N GLU A 21 -4.70 -17.63 26.21
CA GLU A 21 -3.29 -17.76 25.79
C GLU A 21 -3.04 -17.50 24.29
N CYS A 22 -4.08 -17.62 23.45
CA CYS A 22 -4.01 -17.41 22.01
C CYS A 22 -4.61 -16.06 21.56
N GLN A 23 -5.26 -15.32 22.47
CA GLN A 23 -5.86 -14.03 22.14
C GLN A 23 -4.78 -12.96 22.03
N ILE A 24 -4.86 -12.16 20.97
CA ILE A 24 -4.06 -10.95 20.86
C ILE A 24 -4.47 -10.02 22.01
N PRO A 25 -3.53 -9.44 22.77
CA PRO A 25 -3.85 -8.49 23.83
C PRO A 25 -4.78 -7.39 23.32
N ALA A 26 -5.94 -7.24 23.96
CA ALA A 26 -7.06 -6.47 23.41
C ALA A 26 -6.74 -4.98 23.17
N VAL A 27 -5.74 -4.43 23.87
CA VAL A 27 -5.37 -3.02 23.74
C VAL A 27 -3.87 -2.86 23.99
N LEU A 28 -3.06 -2.94 22.94
CA LEU A 28 -1.82 -2.18 22.94
C LEU A 28 -2.20 -0.74 22.58
N PRO A 29 -1.86 0.27 23.40
CA PRO A 29 -2.08 1.65 23.00
C PRO A 29 -1.32 1.88 21.70
N CYS A 30 -2.00 2.41 20.68
CA CYS A 30 -1.33 2.82 19.45
C CYS A 30 -0.16 3.71 19.84
N PRO A 31 1.03 3.52 19.23
CA PRO A 31 2.13 4.44 19.47
C PRO A 31 1.64 5.87 19.18
N PRO A 32 2.12 6.86 19.94
CA PRO A 32 1.72 8.23 19.72
C PRO A 32 2.01 8.63 18.27
N PRO A 33 1.16 9.48 17.65
CA PRO A 33 1.35 9.87 16.27
C PRO A 33 2.73 10.52 16.08
N PRO A 34 3.38 10.30 14.93
CA PRO A 34 4.65 10.93 14.63
C PRO A 34 4.50 12.45 14.70
N LYS A 35 5.37 13.10 15.48
CA LYS A 35 5.35 14.55 15.66
C LYS A 35 5.71 15.24 14.34
N LYS A 36 4.91 16.22 13.92
CA LYS A 36 5.26 17.10 12.81
C LYS A 36 6.55 17.86 13.18
N LYS A 37 7.55 17.81 12.29
CA LYS A 37 8.81 18.55 12.47
C LYS A 37 8.53 20.05 12.37
N SER A 38 9.13 20.85 13.25
CA SER A 38 9.04 22.31 13.13
C SER A 38 9.77 22.78 11.88
N VAL A 39 9.32 23.91 11.32
CA VAL A 39 9.97 24.56 10.17
C VAL A 39 11.44 24.86 10.47
N SER A 40 11.77 25.21 11.72
CA SER A 40 13.15 25.45 12.17
C SER A 40 14.06 24.22 12.06
N VAL A 41 13.57 23.03 12.38
CA VAL A 41 14.35 21.78 12.27
C VAL A 41 14.54 21.37 10.81
N VAL A 42 13.53 21.60 9.97
CA VAL A 42 13.63 21.35 8.52
C VAL A 42 14.66 22.28 7.89
N ALA A 43 14.62 23.57 8.23
CA ALA A 43 15.56 24.57 7.74
C ALA A 43 17.00 24.32 8.26
N ALA A 44 17.17 23.98 9.54
CA ALA A 44 18.47 23.69 10.14
C ALA A 44 19.10 22.40 9.60
N SER A 45 18.29 21.46 9.10
CA SER A 45 18.79 20.20 8.52
C SER A 45 19.48 20.38 7.17
N GLY A 46 19.50 21.60 6.61
CA GLY A 46 20.12 21.90 5.31
C GLY A 46 19.47 21.20 4.12
N LYS A 47 18.40 20.43 4.36
CA LYS A 47 17.63 19.69 3.36
C LYS A 47 16.69 20.66 2.65
N VAL A 48 17.28 21.51 1.82
CA VAL A 48 16.50 22.28 0.85
C VAL A 48 16.02 21.28 -0.21
N PRO A 49 14.71 21.19 -0.49
CA PRO A 49 14.23 20.36 -1.57
C PRO A 49 14.89 20.79 -2.90
N PRO A 50 15.22 19.86 -3.79
CA PRO A 50 15.77 20.21 -5.10
C PRO A 50 14.82 21.17 -5.82
N LYS A 51 15.38 22.17 -6.50
CA LYS A 51 14.58 23.15 -7.27
C LYS A 51 13.77 22.49 -8.39
N SER A 52 14.28 21.38 -8.96
CA SER A 52 13.60 20.56 -9.95
C SER A 52 12.56 19.59 -9.36
N GLY A 53 12.38 19.58 -8.03
CA GLY A 53 11.58 18.57 -7.34
C GLY A 53 12.37 17.28 -7.09
N TYR A 54 11.78 16.36 -6.32
CA TYR A 54 12.41 15.07 -6.01
C TYR A 54 12.27 14.04 -7.11
N PHE A 55 11.29 14.23 -7.99
CA PHE A 55 10.99 13.33 -9.09
C PHE A 55 11.27 14.07 -10.39
N GLU A 56 12.24 13.56 -11.13
CA GLU A 56 12.53 14.01 -12.49
C GLU A 56 11.92 12.96 -13.43
N PRO A 57 10.65 13.14 -13.87
CA PRO A 57 10.03 12.19 -14.76
C PRO A 57 10.83 12.14 -16.07
N PRO A 58 11.08 10.94 -16.60
CA PRO A 58 11.66 10.81 -17.93
C PRO A 58 10.66 11.32 -18.99
N ASP A 59 11.17 11.80 -20.12
CA ASP A 59 10.35 12.34 -21.20
C ASP A 59 9.39 11.28 -21.74
N LEU A 60 8.08 11.48 -21.52
CA LEU A 60 7.03 10.54 -21.89
C LEU A 60 6.97 10.31 -23.40
N GLU A 61 7.28 11.33 -24.21
CA GLU A 61 7.25 11.22 -25.66
C GLU A 61 8.31 10.22 -26.16
N LEU A 62 9.48 10.19 -25.50
CA LEU A 62 10.53 9.21 -25.80
C LEU A 62 10.06 7.76 -25.57
N PHE A 63 9.23 7.52 -24.54
CA PHE A 63 8.67 6.18 -24.30
C PHE A 63 7.72 5.76 -25.44
N PHE A 64 6.88 6.67 -25.93
CA PHE A 64 5.92 6.34 -26.99
C PHE A 64 6.56 6.27 -28.38
N MET A 65 7.68 6.95 -28.61
CA MET A 65 8.46 6.86 -29.85
C MET A 65 9.21 5.53 -29.99
N ALA A 66 9.66 4.95 -28.87
CA ALA A 66 10.37 3.66 -28.86
C ALA A 66 9.45 2.45 -29.05
N VAL A 67 8.12 2.64 -28.95
CA VAL A 67 7.13 1.56 -29.08
C VAL A 67 6.56 1.54 -30.51
N PRO A 68 6.64 0.40 -31.22
CA PRO A 68 6.01 0.27 -32.53
C PRO A 68 4.50 0.51 -32.39
N ARG A 69 3.98 1.52 -33.10
CA ARG A 69 2.54 1.80 -33.11
C ARG A 69 1.83 0.64 -33.79
N ARG A 70 1.05 -0.14 -33.02
CA ARG A 70 0.04 -1.02 -33.61
C ARG A 70 -1.01 -0.09 -34.21
N GLY A 71 -1.14 -0.10 -35.54
CA GLY A 71 -2.12 0.72 -36.25
C GLY A 71 -3.52 0.51 -35.67
N ALA A 72 -4.31 1.57 -35.63
CA ALA A 72 -5.73 1.45 -35.36
C ALA A 72 -6.33 0.54 -36.44
N TYR A 73 -6.99 -0.54 -36.02
CA TYR A 73 -7.79 -1.35 -36.92
C TYR A 73 -8.92 -0.48 -37.48
N ALA A 74 -9.12 -0.56 -38.79
CA ALA A 74 -10.20 0.09 -39.52
C ALA A 74 -11.53 -0.65 -39.30
#